data_AF-A0A6N7S902-F1
#
_entry.id   AF-A0A6N7S902-F1
#
_cell.length_a   1.000
_cell.length_b   1.000
_cell.length_c   1.000
_cell.angle_alpha   90.00
_cell.angle_beta   90.00
_cell.angle_gamma   90.00
#
_symmetry.space_group_name_H-M   'P 1'
#
loop_
_entity.id
_entity.type
_entity.pdbx_description
1 polymer ?
#
loop_
_entity_poly.entity_id
_entity_poly.type
_entity_poly.pdbx_seq_one_letter_code
_entity_poly.pdbx_strand_id
1 'polypeptide(L)'
;MAPIERTVLAPTIGAFLYRFKSEVIGMAKCFTQQEKEILKANPNVKAVRENRLTLTYEFRLKLWEHYQKGDSLKTVFIQHEFDLQVIDAKYIRSIKLNFKRNGCPSGGTNKTLGTNESRRTNTREEVQSLLKSGLFVKSRKGIAFHLK
;
A
#
# COMPACT_ATOMS: atom_id res chain seq x y z
N MET A 1 -34.93 45.03 -24.99
CA MET A 1 -34.23 43.86 -24.39
C MET A 1 -32.74 44.02 -24.68
N ALA A 2 -31.95 44.37 -23.67
CA ALA A 2 -30.49 44.46 -23.80
C ALA A 2 -29.84 43.07 -23.62
N PRO A 3 -28.78 42.73 -24.37
CA PRO A 3 -28.10 41.45 -24.20
C PRO A 3 -27.26 41.47 -22.91
N ILE A 4 -27.43 40.44 -22.08
CA ILE A 4 -26.63 40.23 -20.87
C ILE A 4 -25.28 39.67 -21.33
N GLU A 5 -24.26 40.53 -21.38
CA GLU A 5 -22.88 40.09 -21.55
C GLU A 5 -22.48 39.23 -20.33
N ARG A 6 -22.28 37.94 -20.55
CA ARG A 6 -21.73 37.04 -19.54
C ARG A 6 -20.24 37.29 -19.44
N THR A 7 -19.84 38.16 -18.53
CA THR A 7 -18.44 38.32 -18.13
C THR A 7 -17.92 36.97 -17.61
N VAL A 8 -17.10 36.29 -18.41
CA VAL A 8 -16.40 35.08 -17.98
C VAL A 8 -15.33 35.53 -16.98
N LEU A 9 -15.65 35.45 -15.68
CA LEU A 9 -14.71 35.65 -14.60
C LEU A 9 -13.49 34.75 -14.84
N ALA A 10 -12.32 35.36 -15.05
CA ALA A 10 -11.07 34.64 -15.17
C ALA A 10 -10.89 33.75 -13.93
N PRO A 11 -10.55 32.46 -14.10
CA PRO A 11 -10.32 31.57 -12.97
C PRO A 11 -9.23 32.17 -12.08
N THR A 12 -9.48 32.22 -10.78
CA THR A 12 -8.50 32.69 -9.80
C THR A 12 -7.20 31.89 -9.94
N ILE A 13 -6.06 32.51 -9.59
CA ILE A 13 -4.74 31.85 -9.61
C ILE A 13 -4.78 30.50 -8.88
N GLY A 14 -5.56 30.40 -7.80
CA GLY A 14 -5.77 29.14 -7.08
C GLY A 14 -6.43 28.03 -7.91
N ALA A 15 -7.42 28.34 -8.74
CA ALA A 15 -8.08 27.38 -9.62
C ALA A 15 -7.17 26.94 -10.77
N PHE A 16 -6.32 27.84 -11.28
CA PHE A 16 -5.31 27.52 -12.29
C PHE A 16 -4.22 26.60 -11.72
N LEU A 17 -3.70 26.90 -10.52
CA LEU A 17 -2.74 26.04 -9.82
C LEU A 17 -3.31 24.67 -9.46
N TYR A 18 -4.59 24.60 -9.10
CA TYR A 18 -5.27 23.33 -8.86
C TYR A 18 -5.43 22.52 -10.16
N ARG A 19 -5.76 23.17 -11.27
CA ARG A 19 -5.84 22.56 -12.60
C ARG A 19 -4.48 22.08 -13.10
N PHE A 20 -3.41 22.85 -12.90
CA PHE A 20 -2.03 22.44 -13.22
C PHE A 20 -1.58 21.22 -12.38
N LYS A 21 -1.87 21.22 -11.07
CA LYS A 21 -1.64 20.03 -10.22
C LYS A 21 -2.48 18.82 -10.66
N SER A 22 -3.64 19.07 -11.27
CA SER A 22 -4.52 18.03 -11.80
C SER A 22 -4.08 17.48 -13.16
N GLU A 23 -3.39 18.24 -14.01
CA GLU A 23 -2.86 17.73 -15.28
C GLU A 23 -1.65 16.80 -15.09
N VAL A 24 -0.99 16.87 -13.93
CA VAL A 24 0.04 15.90 -13.48
C VAL A 24 -0.58 14.60 -12.91
N ILE A 25 -1.91 14.41 -12.94
CA ILE A 25 -2.62 13.29 -12.27
C ILE A 25 -2.21 11.89 -12.73
N GLY A 26 -1.52 11.73 -13.86
CA GLY A 26 -0.96 10.45 -14.30
C GLY A 26 0.42 10.10 -13.71
N MET A 27 1.18 11.06 -13.19
CA MET A 27 2.53 10.79 -12.69
C MET A 27 2.48 10.37 -11.22
N ALA A 28 2.98 9.15 -10.94
CA ALA A 28 3.29 8.73 -9.58
C ALA A 28 4.24 9.76 -8.94
N LYS A 29 3.97 10.15 -7.69
CA LYS A 29 4.83 11.11 -6.97
C LYS A 29 6.26 10.55 -6.95
N CYS A 30 7.20 11.30 -7.53
CA CYS A 30 8.63 11.01 -7.43
C CYS A 30 9.21 11.79 -6.27
N PHE A 31 9.84 11.10 -5.31
CA PHE A 31 10.52 11.71 -4.19
C PHE A 31 11.83 12.36 -4.67
N THR A 32 12.05 13.61 -4.28
CA THR A 32 13.34 14.28 -4.43
C THR A 32 14.39 13.62 -3.54
N GLN A 33 15.68 13.88 -3.79
CA GLN A 33 16.75 13.29 -3.00
C GLN A 33 16.65 13.69 -1.51
N GLN A 34 16.30 14.95 -1.23
CA GLN A 34 16.08 15.45 0.13
C GLN A 34 14.90 14.75 0.82
N GLU A 35 13.76 14.60 0.13
CA GLU A 35 12.61 13.87 0.67
C GLU A 35 12.96 12.40 0.98
N LYS A 36 13.79 11.76 0.13
CA LYS A 36 14.24 10.38 0.37
C LYS A 36 15.10 10.28 1.63
N GLU A 37 15.98 11.25 1.88
CA GLU A 37 16.84 11.27 3.06
C GLU A 37 16.04 11.47 4.34
N ILE A 38 15.08 12.40 4.33
CA ILE A 38 14.15 12.62 5.45
C ILE A 38 13.34 11.34 5.75
N LEU A 39 12.80 10.69 4.71
CA LEU A 39 12.02 9.47 4.88
C LEU A 39 12.88 8.29 5.35
N LYS A 40 14.12 8.18 4.88
CA LYS A 40 15.06 7.12 5.31
C LYS A 40 15.50 7.26 6.76
N ALA A 41 15.52 8.48 7.30
CA ALA A 41 15.87 8.70 8.70
C ALA A 41 14.83 8.13 9.68
N ASN A 42 13.57 7.96 9.24
CA ASN A 42 12.51 7.45 10.10
C ASN A 42 12.60 5.91 10.27
N PRO A 43 12.62 5.38 11.51
CA PRO A 43 12.74 3.94 11.77
C PRO A 43 11.56 3.11 11.24
N ASN A 44 10.42 3.74 10.97
CA ASN A 44 9.23 3.07 10.44
C ASN A 44 9.28 2.88 8.92
N VAL A 45 10.33 3.35 8.25
CA VAL A 45 10.55 3.22 6.81
C VAL A 45 11.55 2.09 6.54
N LYS A 46 11.12 1.12 5.72
CA LYS A 46 11.97 0.00 5.30
C LYS A 46 12.83 0.34 4.08
N ALA A 47 12.24 1.00 3.09
CA ALA A 47 12.93 1.37 1.86
C ALA A 47 12.21 2.51 1.14
N VAL A 48 13.01 3.42 0.58
CA VAL A 48 12.52 4.52 -0.26
C VAL A 48 13.14 4.39 -1.65
N ARG A 49 12.27 4.23 -2.65
CA ARG A 49 12.61 4.31 -4.09
C ARG A 49 12.11 5.63 -4.64
N GLU A 50 12.39 5.91 -5.92
CA GLU A 50 11.93 7.13 -6.59
C GLU A 50 10.43 7.35 -6.47
N ASN A 51 9.61 6.35 -6.77
CA ASN A 51 8.15 6.47 -6.80
C ASN A 51 7.44 5.61 -5.75
N ARG A 52 8.18 5.04 -4.79
CA ARG A 52 7.65 4.04 -3.86
C ARG A 52 8.27 4.13 -2.48
N LEU A 53 7.40 4.37 -1.50
CA LEU A 53 7.70 4.27 -0.08
C LEU A 53 7.26 2.91 0.45
N THR A 54 8.19 2.17 1.06
CA THR A 54 7.91 0.90 1.73
C THR A 54 8.10 1.08 3.23
N LEU A 55 7.02 0.91 3.98
CA LEU A 55 7.02 0.95 5.44
C LEU A 55 7.48 -0.39 6.02
N THR A 56 7.97 -0.36 7.26
CA THR A 56 8.21 -1.57 8.04
C THR A 56 6.89 -2.28 8.31
N TYR A 57 6.94 -3.60 8.50
CA TYR A 57 5.73 -4.36 8.77
C TYR A 57 5.13 -4.01 10.14
N GLU A 58 5.98 -3.84 11.16
CA GLU A 58 5.53 -3.47 12.51
C GLU A 58 4.70 -2.19 12.48
N PHE A 59 5.16 -1.19 11.72
CA PHE A 59 4.39 0.02 11.54
C PHE A 59 3.09 -0.21 10.76
N ARG A 60 3.10 -1.07 9.74
CA ARG A 60 1.87 -1.48 9.03
C ARG A 60 0.87 -2.21 9.93
N LEU A 61 1.34 -2.95 10.93
CA LEU A 61 0.49 -3.62 11.91
C LEU A 61 -0.18 -2.59 12.83
N LYS A 62 0.57 -1.62 13.35
CA LYS A 62 0.01 -0.49 14.11
C LYS A 62 -1.03 0.27 13.29
N LEU A 63 -0.72 0.59 12.03
CA LEU A 63 -1.67 1.25 11.12
C LEU A 63 -2.94 0.40 10.93
N TRP A 64 -2.82 -0.92 10.85
CA TRP A 64 -3.95 -1.82 10.72
C TRP A 64 -4.83 -1.84 11.98
N GLU A 65 -4.24 -1.92 13.16
CA GLU A 65 -4.98 -1.86 14.44
C GLU A 65 -5.79 -0.57 14.57
N HIS A 66 -5.17 0.57 14.27
CA HIS A 66 -5.87 1.86 14.24
C HIS A 66 -6.96 1.91 13.17
N TYR A 67 -6.70 1.35 11.99
CA TYR A 67 -7.72 1.25 10.94
C TYR A 67 -8.94 0.43 11.39
N GLN A 68 -8.73 -0.69 12.09
CA GLN A 68 -9.81 -1.52 12.62
C GLN A 68 -10.64 -0.78 13.69
N LYS A 69 -10.01 0.09 14.49
CA LYS A 69 -10.69 0.96 15.46
C LYS A 69 -11.48 2.10 14.81
N GLY A 70 -11.30 2.33 13.50
CA GLY A 70 -11.91 3.45 12.78
C GLY A 70 -11.12 4.75 12.82
N ASP A 71 -9.88 4.72 13.35
CA ASP A 71 -9.04 5.90 13.49
C ASP A 71 -8.52 6.39 12.12
N SER A 72 -8.20 7.69 12.06
CA SER A 72 -7.59 8.26 10.87
C SER A 72 -6.12 7.88 10.79
N LEU A 73 -5.72 7.09 9.80
CA LEU A 73 -4.30 6.79 9.57
C LEU A 73 -3.39 8.02 9.53
N LYS A 74 -3.91 9.19 9.10
CA LYS A 74 -3.15 10.45 9.07
C LYS A 74 -2.61 10.82 10.46
N THR A 75 -3.40 10.62 11.52
CA THR A 75 -2.98 10.96 12.89
C THR A 75 -1.85 10.05 13.33
N VAL A 76 -1.91 8.76 12.98
CA VAL A 76 -0.84 7.79 13.26
C VAL A 76 0.46 8.19 12.55
N PHE A 77 0.40 8.65 11.30
CA PHE A 77 1.59 9.16 10.61
C PHE A 77 2.18 10.40 11.32
N ILE A 78 1.35 11.36 11.72
CA ILE A 78 1.81 12.56 12.46
C ILE A 78 2.46 12.16 13.80
N GLN A 79 1.86 11.23 14.55
CA GLN A 79 2.39 10.75 15.83
C GLN A 79 3.76 10.07 15.70
N HIS A 80 4.08 9.54 14.52
CA HIS A 80 5.34 8.90 14.19
C HIS A 80 6.28 9.80 13.38
N GLU A 81 6.12 11.12 13.53
CA GLU A 81 7.02 12.15 12.97
C GLU A 81 7.12 12.13 11.44
N PHE A 82 6.05 11.69 10.77
CA PHE A 82 5.98 11.80 9.32
C PHE A 82 5.42 13.15 8.90
N ASP A 83 6.13 13.81 7.99
CA ASP A 83 5.64 15.00 7.32
C ASP A 83 4.57 14.64 6.27
N LEU A 84 3.36 15.19 6.45
CA LEU A 84 2.23 15.02 5.53
C LEU A 84 2.38 15.80 4.21
N GLN A 85 3.35 16.71 4.10
CA GLN A 85 3.73 17.33 2.82
C GLN A 85 4.51 16.32 1.96
N VAL A 86 5.39 15.56 2.61
CA VAL A 86 6.20 14.51 1.97
C VAL A 86 5.35 13.26 1.70
N ILE A 87 4.56 12.81 2.67
CA ILE A 87 3.61 11.70 2.49
C ILE A 87 2.30 12.21 1.92
N ASP A 88 2.09 11.94 0.64
CA ASP A 88 0.90 12.36 -0.07
C ASP A 88 -0.38 11.67 0.44
N ALA A 89 -1.48 12.41 0.42
CA ALA A 89 -2.80 11.88 0.78
C ALA A 89 -3.21 10.69 -0.12
N LYS A 90 -2.71 10.62 -1.37
CA LYS A 90 -2.94 9.48 -2.27
C LYS A 90 -2.25 8.22 -1.73
N TYR A 91 -1.03 8.30 -1.19
CA TYR A 91 -0.36 7.18 -0.54
C TYR A 91 -1.14 6.66 0.67
N ILE A 92 -1.59 7.54 1.58
CA ILE A 92 -2.40 7.12 2.73
C ILE A 92 -3.72 6.48 2.27
N ARG A 93 -4.38 7.04 1.26
CA ARG A 93 -5.58 6.45 0.65
C ARG A 93 -5.29 5.07 0.07
N SER A 94 -4.14 4.88 -0.59
CA SER A 94 -3.73 3.59 -1.15
C SER A 94 -3.57 2.52 -0.06
N ILE A 95 -3.04 2.88 1.12
CA ILE A 95 -2.94 1.98 2.27
C ILE A 95 -4.34 1.56 2.72
N LYS A 96 -5.26 2.52 2.92
CA LYS A 96 -6.65 2.21 3.29
C LYS A 96 -7.34 1.29 2.30
N LEU A 97 -7.16 1.52 0.99
CA LEU A 97 -7.72 0.65 -0.05
C LEU A 97 -7.13 -0.76 -0.01
N ASN A 98 -5.83 -0.88 0.22
CA ASN A 98 -5.17 -2.17 0.37
C ASN A 98 -5.66 -2.94 1.61
N PHE A 99 -5.88 -2.24 2.72
CA PHE A 99 -6.46 -2.80 3.94
C PHE A 99 -7.89 -3.28 3.70
N LYS A 100 -8.74 -2.47 3.07
CA LYS A 100 -10.10 -2.86 2.70
C LYS A 100 -10.14 -4.07 1.76
N ARG A 101 -9.24 -4.12 0.76
CA ARG A 101 -9.21 -5.19 -0.24
C ARG A 101 -8.69 -6.51 0.31
N ASN A 102 -7.64 -6.47 1.12
CA ASN A 102 -6.96 -7.69 1.56
C ASN A 102 -7.48 -8.18 2.92
N GLY A 103 -8.17 -7.34 3.71
CA GLY A 103 -8.60 -7.67 5.06
C GLY A 103 -7.47 -7.81 6.08
N CYS A 104 -6.23 -7.57 5.67
CA CYS A 104 -5.03 -7.67 6.52
C CYS A 104 -3.89 -6.78 5.98
N PRO A 105 -2.89 -6.44 6.82
CA PRO A 105 -1.71 -5.72 6.38
C PRO A 105 -0.84 -6.60 5.48
N SER A 106 -0.96 -6.42 4.17
CA SER A 106 -0.19 -7.15 3.15
C SER A 106 1.25 -6.65 3.02
N GLY A 107 2.16 -7.44 2.44
CA GLY A 107 3.54 -7.00 2.16
C GLY A 107 4.53 -7.16 3.32
N GLY A 108 4.10 -7.80 4.41
CA GLY A 108 5.00 -8.31 5.45
C GLY A 108 5.66 -9.60 5.02
N THR A 109 6.88 -9.54 4.54
CA THR A 109 7.83 -10.61 4.85
C THR A 109 8.45 -10.24 6.19
N ASN A 110 7.77 -10.60 7.28
CA ASN A 110 8.37 -10.53 8.61
C ASN A 110 9.04 -11.87 8.89
N LYS A 111 10.31 -11.82 9.31
CA LYS A 111 11.07 -13.01 9.73
C LYS A 111 10.37 -13.74 10.90
N THR A 112 9.59 -13.00 11.69
CA THR A 112 8.87 -13.44 12.90
C THR A 112 7.42 -13.84 12.70
N LEU A 113 6.73 -13.39 11.64
CA LEU A 113 5.27 -13.62 11.46
C LEU A 113 4.93 -14.51 10.26
N GLY A 114 5.88 -15.37 9.89
CA GLY A 114 5.63 -16.44 8.95
C GLY A 114 5.69 -15.97 7.51
N THR A 115 6.42 -16.72 6.70
CA THR A 115 6.18 -16.87 5.28
C THR A 115 4.69 -16.77 4.96
N ASN A 116 4.34 -16.00 3.92
CA ASN A 116 2.99 -16.04 3.36
C ASN A 116 2.58 -17.52 3.17
N GLU A 117 1.62 -18.04 3.94
CA GLU A 117 1.22 -19.45 3.91
C GLU A 117 0.81 -19.89 2.50
N SER A 118 0.19 -18.99 1.73
CA SER A 118 -0.13 -19.25 0.31
C SER A 118 1.10 -19.42 -0.59
N ARG A 119 2.29 -19.05 -0.12
CA ARG A 119 3.59 -19.24 -0.77
C ARG A 119 4.51 -20.19 0.00
N ARG A 120 4.06 -20.73 1.15
CA ARG A 120 4.83 -21.74 1.88
C ARG A 120 4.85 -22.99 1.00
N THR A 121 6.04 -23.49 0.73
CA THR A 121 6.20 -24.77 0.03
C THR A 121 6.06 -25.87 1.06
N ASN A 122 5.19 -26.85 0.80
CA ASN A 122 5.03 -28.01 1.68
C ASN A 122 6.37 -28.76 1.82
N THR A 123 6.64 -29.27 3.02
CA THR A 123 7.83 -30.10 3.23
C THR A 123 7.69 -31.46 2.55
N ARG A 124 8.79 -32.20 2.42
CA ARG A 124 8.78 -33.51 1.75
C ARG A 124 7.90 -34.51 2.49
N GLU A 125 7.88 -34.45 3.83
CA GLU A 125 7.10 -35.33 4.70
C GLU A 125 5.61 -35.04 4.58
N GLU A 126 5.22 -33.76 4.55
CA GLU A 126 3.84 -33.33 4.33
C GLU A 126 3.34 -33.78 2.95
N VAL A 127 4.16 -33.63 1.90
CA VAL A 127 3.85 -34.10 0.54
C VAL A 127 3.60 -35.61 0.53
N GLN A 128 4.44 -36.39 1.21
CA GLN A 128 4.27 -37.84 1.30
C GLN A 128 2.99 -38.24 2.04
N SER A 129 2.68 -37.58 3.16
CA SER A 129 1.44 -37.79 3.91
C SER A 129 0.20 -37.51 3.06
N LEU A 130 0.20 -36.40 2.30
CA LEU A 130 -0.90 -36.03 1.40
C LEU A 130 -1.10 -37.05 0.27
N LEU A 131 -0.02 -37.55 -0.34
CA LEU A 131 -0.12 -38.60 -1.37
C LEU A 131 -0.66 -39.91 -0.79
N LYS A 132 -0.26 -40.26 0.44
CA LYS A 132 -0.75 -41.46 1.13
C LYS A 132 -2.25 -41.40 1.44
N SER A 133 -2.82 -40.19 1.59
CA SER A 133 -4.26 -40.02 1.83
C SER A 133 -5.14 -40.44 0.64
N GLY A 134 -4.58 -40.63 -0.56
CA GLY A 134 -5.32 -41.01 -1.76
C GLY A 134 -6.21 -39.91 -2.35
N LEU A 135 -6.36 -38.77 -1.67
CA LEU A 135 -7.10 -37.60 -2.14
C LEU A 135 -6.30 -36.73 -3.10
N PHE A 136 -4.98 -36.95 -3.16
CA PHE A 136 -4.04 -36.10 -3.87
C PHE A 136 -3.09 -36.91 -4.76
N VAL A 137 -2.70 -36.33 -5.89
CA VAL A 137 -1.73 -36.88 -6.85
C VAL A 137 -0.59 -35.92 -7.12
N LYS A 138 0.57 -36.47 -7.51
CA LYS A 138 1.72 -35.66 -7.90
C LYS A 138 1.46 -35.00 -9.26
N SER A 139 1.66 -33.69 -9.34
CA SER A 139 1.59 -32.90 -10.58
C SER A 139 2.96 -32.32 -10.94
N ARG A 140 3.14 -31.94 -12.22
CA ARG A 140 4.39 -31.36 -12.74
C ARG A 140 4.88 -30.14 -11.96
N LYS A 141 3.97 -29.36 -11.36
CA LYS A 141 4.28 -28.16 -10.56
C LYS A 141 3.93 -28.29 -9.07
N GLY A 142 3.65 -29.50 -8.55
CA GLY A 142 3.27 -29.65 -7.15
C GLY A 142 2.44 -30.89 -6.85
N ILE A 143 1.34 -30.70 -6.12
CA ILE A 143 0.35 -31.71 -5.77
C ILE A 143 -1.01 -31.19 -6.25
N ALA A 144 -1.85 -32.05 -6.81
CA ALA A 144 -3.20 -31.73 -7.24
C ALA A 144 -4.20 -32.69 -6.60
N PHE A 145 -5.47 -32.32 -6.57
CA PHE A 145 -6.53 -33.23 -6.15
C PHE A 145 -6.67 -34.37 -7.16
N HIS A 146 -6.87 -35.59 -6.67
CA HIS A 146 -7.30 -36.71 -7.49
C HIS A 146 -8.78 -36.48 -7.79
N LEU A 147 -9.08 -35.77 -8.88
CA LEU A 147 -10.44 -35.70 -9.42
C LEU A 147 -10.83 -37.14 -9.79
N LYS A 148 -11.84 -37.69 -9.10
CA LYS A 148 -12.47 -38.95 -9.49
C LYS A 148 -13.23 -38.79 -10.79
#